data_AF-A0A3M1F8R2-F1
#
_entry.id   AF-A0A3M1F8R2-F1
#
_cell.length_a   1.000
_cell.length_b   1.000
_cell.length_c   1.000
_cell.angle_alpha   90.00
_cell.angle_beta   90.00
_cell.angle_gamma   90.00
#
_symmetry.space_group_name_H-M   'P 1'
#
loop_
_entity.id
_entity.type
_entity.pdbx_description
1 polymer ?
#
loop_
_entity_poly.entity_id
_entity_poly.type
_entity_poly.pdbx_seq_one_letter_code
_entity_poly.pdbx_strand_id
1 'polypeptide(L)'
;MGEDTIETGVDKLLALFKGNERISVSAAAKRLGVPEDVIQSWVDFLVEEKILGLEYKFTKPYIYLNRAFDIKPTVVKEERPTIQNFKEDFFNRARDRKLPQSKIPQFWKDHLRRELEAQKDFFFAEAKRRKMNNPDILWEKYVKQTLEA
;
A
#
# COMPACT_ATOMS: atom_id res chain seq x y z
N MET A 1 -15.65 -5.53 -20.10
CA MET A 1 -16.07 -6.39 -18.98
C MET A 1 -16.00 -5.52 -17.74
N GLY A 2 -17.13 -5.30 -17.07
CA GLY A 2 -17.29 -4.26 -16.05
C GLY A 2 -16.46 -4.53 -14.81
N GLU A 3 -15.74 -3.51 -14.36
CA GLU A 3 -15.11 -3.49 -13.03
C GLU A 3 -16.21 -3.20 -12.01
N ASP A 4 -16.78 -4.25 -11.40
CA ASP A 4 -17.65 -4.09 -10.24
C ASP A 4 -16.79 -3.63 -9.06
N THR A 5 -16.54 -2.32 -8.98
CA THR A 5 -15.86 -1.69 -7.86
C THR A 5 -16.79 -1.80 -6.66
N ILE A 6 -16.39 -2.57 -5.65
CA ILE A 6 -17.18 -2.70 -4.41
C ILE A 6 -17.09 -1.35 -3.68
N GLU A 7 -18.14 -0.56 -3.76
CA GLU A 7 -18.24 0.71 -3.03
C GLU A 7 -18.54 0.46 -1.54
N THR A 8 -17.73 1.03 -0.66
CA THR A 8 -17.95 0.99 0.79
C THR A 8 -18.75 2.21 1.27
N GLY A 9 -19.25 2.14 2.51
CA GLY A 9 -19.93 3.28 3.15
C GLY A 9 -19.03 4.51 3.30
N VAL A 10 -17.72 4.31 3.45
CA VAL A 10 -16.72 5.38 3.55
C VAL A 10 -16.51 6.06 2.19
N ASP A 11 -16.53 5.30 1.09
CA ASP A 11 -16.44 5.87 -0.27
C ASP A 11 -17.62 6.80 -0.56
N LYS A 12 -18.81 6.41 -0.10
CA LYS A 12 -20.02 7.25 -0.19
C LYS A 12 -19.90 8.52 0.64
N LEU A 13 -19.28 8.45 1.83
CA LEU A 13 -18.98 9.63 2.64
C LEU A 13 -18.03 10.58 1.91
N LEU A 14 -16.92 10.07 1.35
CA LEU A 14 -15.96 10.88 0.61
C LEU A 14 -16.57 11.50 -0.66
N ALA A 15 -17.49 10.79 -1.33
CA ALA A 15 -18.21 11.29 -2.49
C ALA A 15 -19.02 12.56 -2.18
N LEU A 16 -19.49 12.74 -0.94
CA LEU A 16 -20.22 13.96 -0.53
C LEU A 16 -19.37 15.23 -0.61
N PHE A 17 -18.03 15.10 -0.58
CA PHE A 17 -17.12 16.24 -0.55
C PHE A 17 -16.50 16.58 -1.92
N LYS A 18 -16.79 15.81 -2.99
CA LYS A 18 -16.28 16.05 -4.36
C LYS A 18 -16.63 17.44 -4.93
N GLY A 19 -17.57 18.17 -4.31
CA GLY A 19 -17.98 19.54 -4.67
C GLY A 19 -17.39 20.66 -3.81
N ASN A 20 -16.37 20.40 -2.97
CA ASN A 20 -15.72 21.39 -2.08
C ASN A 20 -16.60 21.98 -0.95
N GLU A 21 -17.72 21.34 -0.62
CA GLU A 21 -18.60 21.80 0.46
C GLU A 21 -18.17 21.23 1.83
N ARG A 22 -18.28 22.06 2.88
CA ARG A 22 -18.16 21.60 4.27
C ARG A 22 -19.50 21.02 4.71
N ILE A 23 -19.50 19.84 5.33
CA ILE A 23 -20.73 19.14 5.73
C ILE A 23 -20.64 18.82 7.22
N SER A 24 -21.73 19.05 7.97
CA SER A 24 -21.76 18.65 9.38
C SER A 24 -21.95 17.14 9.53
N VAL A 25 -21.43 16.56 10.62
CA VAL A 25 -21.57 15.12 10.92
C VAL A 25 -23.04 14.67 10.85
N SER A 26 -23.95 15.44 11.47
CA SER A 26 -25.39 15.18 11.45
C SER A 26 -25.99 15.26 10.04
N ALA A 27 -25.52 16.17 9.19
CA ALA A 27 -25.99 16.26 7.81
C ALA A 27 -25.49 15.08 6.95
N ALA A 28 -24.25 14.65 7.16
CA ALA A 28 -23.69 13.47 6.50
C ALA A 28 -24.45 12.19 6.91
N ALA A 29 -24.73 12.01 8.20
CA ALA A 29 -25.53 10.90 8.72
C ALA A 29 -26.91 10.81 8.07
N LYS A 30 -27.63 11.95 7.98
CA LYS A 30 -28.94 12.03 7.32
C LYS A 30 -28.88 11.71 5.83
N ARG A 31 -27.84 12.17 5.12
CA ARG A 31 -27.68 11.93 3.68
C ARG A 31 -27.34 10.47 3.37
N LEU A 32 -26.57 9.81 4.24
CA LEU A 32 -26.12 8.44 4.04
C LEU A 32 -27.04 7.39 4.68
N GLY A 33 -27.99 7.82 5.54
CA GLY A 33 -28.85 6.90 6.29
C GLY A 33 -28.09 6.07 7.31
N VAL A 34 -26.97 6.59 7.81
CA VAL A 34 -26.05 5.91 8.73
C VAL A 34 -26.11 6.63 10.09
N PRO A 35 -26.06 5.90 11.22
CA PRO A 35 -26.00 6.50 12.55
C PRO A 35 -24.86 7.52 12.73
N GLU A 36 -25.11 8.59 13.49
CA GLU A 36 -24.14 9.69 13.67
C GLU A 36 -22.83 9.23 14.33
N ASP A 37 -22.88 8.25 15.22
CA ASP A 37 -21.73 7.61 15.88
C ASP A 37 -20.84 6.85 14.89
N VAL A 38 -21.44 6.19 13.90
CA VAL A 38 -20.71 5.48 12.84
C VAL A 38 -20.04 6.50 11.90
N ILE A 39 -20.75 7.57 11.52
CA ILE A 39 -20.14 8.66 10.74
C ILE A 39 -19.00 9.31 11.52
N GLN A 40 -19.19 9.57 12.82
CA GLN A 40 -18.16 10.14 13.67
C GLN A 40 -16.91 9.25 13.70
N SER A 41 -17.08 7.93 13.84
CA SER A 41 -15.98 6.97 13.82
C SER A 41 -15.21 6.99 12.49
N TRP A 42 -15.92 7.08 11.35
CA TRP A 42 -15.28 7.22 10.04
C TRP A 42 -14.54 8.54 9.89
N VAL A 43 -15.12 9.63 10.38
CA VAL A 43 -14.51 10.96 10.36
C VAL A 43 -13.24 11.00 11.21
N ASP A 44 -13.29 10.46 12.42
CA ASP A 44 -12.15 10.41 13.34
C ASP A 44 -10.97 9.68 12.69
N PHE A 45 -11.24 8.50 12.10
CA PHE A 45 -10.24 7.73 11.34
C PHE A 45 -9.67 8.52 10.14
N LEU A 46 -10.53 9.14 9.33
CA LEU A 46 -10.09 9.89 8.15
C LEU A 46 -9.36 11.20 8.50
N VAL A 47 -9.60 11.75 9.69
CA VAL A 47 -8.87 12.90 10.23
C VAL A 47 -7.49 12.48 10.73
N GLU A 48 -7.38 11.33 11.39
CA GLU A 48 -6.10 10.74 11.81
C GLU A 48 -5.19 10.50 10.60
N GLU A 49 -5.74 9.94 9.52
CA GLU A 49 -5.05 9.74 8.24
C GLU A 49 -4.87 11.03 7.43
N LYS A 50 -5.31 12.19 7.96
CA LYS A 50 -5.21 13.53 7.35
C LYS A 50 -5.92 13.69 6.00
N ILE A 51 -6.86 12.80 5.68
CA ILE A 51 -7.71 12.86 4.48
C ILE A 51 -8.81 13.92 4.66
N LEU A 52 -9.44 13.91 5.83
CA LEU A 52 -10.44 14.89 6.23
C LEU A 52 -9.89 15.83 7.30
N GLY A 53 -10.49 17.01 7.40
CA GLY A 53 -10.33 17.91 8.52
C GLY A 53 -11.66 18.10 9.25
N LEU A 54 -11.57 18.35 10.54
CA LEU A 54 -12.70 18.63 11.42
C LEU A 54 -12.57 20.05 11.97
N GLU A 55 -13.56 20.89 11.72
CA GLU A 55 -13.66 22.25 12.24
C GLU A 55 -14.91 22.37 13.10
N TYR A 56 -14.78 22.91 14.31
CA TYR A 56 -15.92 23.19 15.17
C TYR A 56 -16.40 24.61 14.93
N LYS A 57 -17.66 24.75 14.49
CA LYS A 57 -18.38 26.03 14.50
C LYS A 57 -19.42 25.96 15.60
N PHE A 58 -19.17 26.68 16.70
CA PHE A 58 -19.91 26.53 17.96
C PHE A 58 -19.82 25.09 18.50
N THR A 59 -20.97 24.45 18.76
CA THR A 59 -21.07 23.06 19.24
C THR A 59 -21.25 22.05 18.10
N LYS A 60 -21.17 22.48 16.83
CA LYS A 60 -21.42 21.62 15.67
C LYS A 60 -20.12 21.28 14.94
N PRO A 61 -19.76 19.99 14.82
CA PRO A 61 -18.61 19.55 14.04
C PRO A 61 -18.92 19.63 12.54
N TYR A 62 -18.03 20.30 11.80
CA TYR A 62 -18.04 20.41 10.34
C TYR A 62 -16.82 19.71 9.76
N ILE A 63 -17.07 18.85 8.79
CA ILE A 63 -16.09 18.04 8.09
C ILE A 63 -15.75 18.73 6.78
N TYR A 64 -14.48 18.69 6.37
CA TYR A 64 -14.03 19.20 5.08
C TYR A 64 -12.90 18.33 4.50
N LEU A 65 -12.73 18.33 3.18
CA LEU A 65 -11.59 17.66 2.54
C LEU A 65 -10.30 18.45 2.76
N ASN A 66 -9.26 17.75 3.19
CA ASN A 66 -7.94 18.35 3.29
C ASN A 66 -7.36 18.52 1.88
N ARG A 67 -7.20 19.77 1.41
CA ARG A 67 -6.67 20.09 0.07
C ARG A 67 -5.22 19.67 -0.15
N ALA A 68 -4.49 19.31 0.91
CA ALA A 68 -3.16 18.72 0.80
C ALA A 68 -3.20 17.26 0.30
N PHE A 69 -4.35 16.59 0.44
CA PHE A 69 -4.64 15.31 -0.19
C PHE A 69 -5.43 15.58 -1.47
N ASP A 70 -4.71 15.72 -2.59
CA ASP A 70 -5.31 15.41 -3.88
C ASP A 70 -5.76 13.95 -3.79
N ILE A 71 -7.07 13.71 -3.60
CA ILE A 71 -7.68 12.42 -3.92
C ILE A 71 -7.66 12.35 -5.45
N LYS A 72 -6.46 12.17 -6.01
CA LYS A 72 -6.36 11.42 -7.25
C LYS A 72 -6.96 10.07 -6.87
N PRO A 73 -7.94 9.54 -7.60
CA PRO A 73 -8.20 8.13 -7.57
C PRO A 73 -6.90 7.49 -8.06
N THR A 74 -5.97 7.28 -7.14
CA THR A 74 -4.90 6.35 -7.35
C THR A 74 -5.66 5.04 -7.35
N VAL A 75 -6.04 4.62 -8.55
CA VAL A 75 -6.10 3.21 -8.86
C VAL A 75 -4.71 2.73 -8.44
N VAL A 76 -4.56 2.35 -7.18
CA VAL A 76 -3.44 1.55 -6.73
C VAL A 76 -3.72 0.25 -7.45
N LYS A 77 -3.30 0.18 -8.71
CA LYS A 77 -2.95 -1.10 -9.28
C LYS A 77 -2.00 -1.64 -8.24
N GLU A 78 -2.41 -2.71 -7.56
CA GLU A 78 -1.48 -3.55 -6.82
C GLU A 78 -0.52 -4.14 -7.85
N GLU A 79 0.32 -3.31 -8.47
CA GLU A 79 1.49 -3.73 -9.18
C GLU A 79 2.39 -4.28 -8.09
N ARG A 80 2.19 -5.57 -7.80
CA ARG A 80 3.03 -6.32 -6.88
C ARG A 80 4.47 -5.94 -7.21
N PRO A 81 5.22 -5.35 -6.26
CA PRO A 81 6.51 -4.79 -6.57
C PRO A 81 7.36 -5.87 -7.22
N THR A 82 7.77 -5.63 -8.45
CA THR A 82 8.56 -6.59 -9.21
C THR A 82 9.98 -6.57 -8.68
N ILE A 83 10.76 -7.62 -8.95
CA ILE A 83 12.19 -7.63 -8.61
C ILE A 83 12.95 -6.46 -9.25
N GLN A 84 12.48 -5.98 -10.40
CA GLN A 84 13.02 -4.81 -11.08
C GLN A 84 12.80 -3.54 -10.26
N ASN A 85 11.62 -3.35 -9.67
CA ASN A 85 11.34 -2.22 -8.79
C ASN A 85 12.28 -2.22 -7.57
N PHE A 86 12.50 -3.39 -6.96
CA PHE A 86 13.43 -3.52 -5.83
C PHE A 86 14.89 -3.22 -6.23
N LYS A 87 15.30 -3.66 -7.42
CA LYS A 87 16.63 -3.39 -7.96
C LYS A 87 16.83 -1.89 -8.18
N GLU A 88 15.85 -1.20 -8.75
CA GLU A 88 15.91 0.24 -8.96
C GLU A 88 16.00 1.00 -7.64
N ASP A 89 15.18 0.65 -6.65
CA ASP A 89 15.23 1.22 -5.30
C ASP A 89 16.58 1.01 -4.62
N PHE A 90 17.15 -0.19 -4.73
CA PHE A 90 18.48 -0.49 -4.21
C PHE A 90 19.53 0.41 -4.85
N PHE A 91 19.50 0.55 -6.17
CA PHE A 91 20.46 1.37 -6.92
C PHE A 91 20.32 2.86 -6.57
N ASN A 92 19.09 3.36 -6.42
CA ASN A 92 18.84 4.74 -6.00
C ASN A 92 19.43 5.00 -4.61
N ARG A 93 19.12 4.14 -3.62
CA ARG A 93 19.69 4.24 -2.27
C ARG A 93 21.21 4.15 -2.25
N ALA A 94 21.79 3.30 -3.10
CA ALA A 94 23.24 3.16 -3.21
C ALA A 94 23.90 4.43 -3.78
N ARG A 95 23.26 5.10 -4.75
CA ARG A 95 23.71 6.40 -5.29
C ARG A 95 23.62 7.50 -4.24
N ASP A 96 22.51 7.56 -3.49
CA ASP A 96 22.33 8.56 -2.42
C ASP A 96 23.40 8.42 -1.33
N ARG A 97 23.80 7.18 -1.05
CA ARG A 97 24.91 6.85 -0.14
C ARG A 97 26.30 7.05 -0.73
N LYS A 98 26.40 7.63 -1.94
CA LYS A 98 27.65 7.93 -2.66
C LYS A 98 28.55 6.70 -2.84
N LEU A 99 27.97 5.52 -3.03
CA LEU A 99 28.73 4.31 -3.31
C LEU A 99 29.35 4.37 -4.72
N PRO A 100 30.53 3.76 -4.94
CA PRO A 100 31.12 3.65 -6.27
C PRO A 100 30.18 2.93 -7.22
N GLN A 101 29.73 3.60 -8.28
CA GLN A 101 28.73 3.05 -9.19
C GLN A 101 29.16 1.73 -9.84
N SER A 102 30.46 1.55 -10.06
CA SER A 102 31.05 0.31 -10.58
C SER A 102 30.84 -0.90 -9.66
N LYS A 103 30.64 -0.70 -8.35
CA LYS A 103 30.46 -1.77 -7.37
C LYS A 103 28.99 -2.05 -7.03
N ILE A 104 28.07 -1.14 -7.36
CA ILE A 104 26.63 -1.30 -7.06
C ILE A 104 26.06 -2.61 -7.62
N PRO A 105 26.37 -3.03 -8.87
CA PRO A 105 25.88 -4.31 -9.39
C PRO A 105 26.38 -5.51 -8.59
N GLN A 106 27.62 -5.47 -8.09
CA GLN A 106 28.18 -6.52 -7.25
C GLN A 106 27.48 -6.58 -5.90
N PHE A 107 27.26 -5.42 -5.27
CA PHE A 107 26.52 -5.34 -4.00
C PHE A 107 25.09 -5.85 -4.12
N TRP A 108 24.42 -5.59 -5.25
CA TRP A 108 23.09 -6.14 -5.52
C TRP A 108 23.12 -7.68 -5.54
N LYS A 109 24.07 -8.28 -6.27
CA LYS A 109 24.23 -9.74 -6.30
C LYS A 109 24.51 -10.32 -4.92
N ASP A 110 25.38 -9.67 -4.14
CA ASP A 110 25.74 -10.14 -2.80
C ASP A 110 24.61 -9.93 -1.78
N HIS A 111 23.74 -8.95 -2.00
CA HIS A 111 22.50 -8.78 -1.24
C HIS A 111 21.53 -9.93 -1.55
N LEU A 112 21.23 -10.17 -2.84
CA LEU A 112 20.33 -11.26 -3.24
C LEU A 112 20.79 -12.63 -2.75
N ARG A 113 22.09 -12.93 -2.82
CA ARG A 113 22.63 -14.18 -2.28
C ARG A 113 22.36 -14.36 -0.78
N ARG A 114 22.52 -13.30 0.00
CA ARG A 114 22.28 -13.34 1.45
C ARG A 114 20.80 -13.58 1.76
N GLU A 115 19.91 -12.89 1.06
CA GLU A 115 18.47 -13.08 1.22
C GLU A 115 18.04 -14.49 0.80
N LEU A 116 18.57 -15.01 -0.31
CA LEU A 116 18.30 -16.37 -0.77
C LEU A 116 18.76 -17.42 0.25
N GLU A 117 19.97 -17.30 0.80
CA GLU A 117 20.46 -18.21 1.83
C GLU A 117 19.59 -18.15 3.10
N ALA A 118 19.15 -16.95 3.52
CA ALA A 118 18.25 -16.81 4.67
C ALA A 118 16.87 -17.49 4.43
N GLN A 119 16.39 -17.50 3.19
CA GLN A 119 15.11 -18.12 2.82
C GLN A 119 15.19 -19.62 2.54
N LYS A 120 16.40 -20.14 2.31
CA LYS A 120 16.65 -21.53 1.90
C LYS A 120 16.06 -22.54 2.88
N ASP A 121 16.38 -22.40 4.17
CA ASP A 121 15.93 -23.33 5.21
C ASP A 121 14.40 -23.34 5.31
N PHE A 122 13.78 -22.16 5.24
CA PHE A 122 12.32 -22.03 5.22
C PHE A 122 11.70 -22.72 4.01
N PHE A 123 12.27 -22.52 2.82
CA PHE A 123 11.79 -23.15 1.59
C PHE A 123 11.80 -24.68 1.71
N PHE A 124 12.92 -25.28 2.15
CA PHE A 124 13.04 -26.73 2.26
C PHE A 124 12.17 -27.31 3.38
N ALA A 125 12.03 -26.60 4.51
CA ALA A 125 11.11 -26.99 5.57
C ALA A 125 9.66 -27.03 5.08
N GLU A 126 9.24 -26.02 4.33
CA GLU A 126 7.89 -25.91 3.77
C GLU A 126 7.65 -26.93 2.65
N ALA A 127 8.64 -27.17 1.79
CA ALA A 127 8.58 -28.18 0.75
C ALA A 127 8.44 -29.60 1.33
N LYS A 128 9.19 -29.90 2.40
CA LYS A 128 9.06 -31.15 3.15
C LYS A 128 7.67 -31.29 3.78
N ARG A 129 7.16 -30.22 4.40
CA ARG A 129 5.79 -30.20 4.98
C ARG A 129 4.72 -30.49 3.93
N ARG A 130 4.90 -29.97 2.72
CA ARG A 130 3.98 -30.15 1.58
C ARG A 130 4.22 -31.44 0.78
N LYS A 131 5.20 -32.26 1.15
CA LYS A 131 5.61 -33.48 0.42
C LYS A 131 5.88 -33.19 -1.07
N MET A 132 6.53 -32.07 -1.35
CA MET A 132 6.88 -31.70 -2.72
C MET A 132 7.91 -32.66 -3.31
N ASN A 133 7.74 -32.97 -4.58
CA ASN A 133 8.72 -33.74 -5.35
C ASN A 133 9.81 -32.80 -5.87
N ASN A 134 11.08 -33.21 -5.72
CA ASN A 134 12.26 -32.50 -6.24
C ASN A 134 12.39 -31.02 -5.80
N PRO A 135 12.38 -30.72 -4.48
CA PRO A 135 12.53 -29.35 -3.98
C PRO A 135 13.85 -28.70 -4.40
N ASP A 136 14.93 -29.48 -4.55
CA ASP A 136 16.25 -28.99 -4.95
C ASP A 136 16.23 -28.35 -6.34
N ILE A 137 15.58 -29.00 -7.32
CA ILE A 137 15.47 -28.51 -8.70
C ILE A 137 14.67 -27.20 -8.75
N LEU A 138 13.60 -27.11 -7.94
CA LEU A 138 12.78 -25.90 -7.85
C LEU A 138 13.55 -24.74 -7.23
N TRP A 139 14.32 -25.01 -6.18
CA TRP A 139 15.18 -24.04 -5.54
C TRP A 139 16.27 -23.52 -6.48
N GLU A 140 16.98 -24.42 -7.16
CA GLU A 140 18.02 -24.05 -8.14
C GLU A 140 17.46 -23.18 -9.28
N LYS A 141 16.30 -23.56 -9.82
CA LYS A 141 15.62 -22.78 -10.85
C LYS A 141 15.26 -21.38 -10.35
N TYR A 142 14.73 -21.28 -9.13
CA TYR A 142 14.37 -20.01 -8.51
C TYR A 142 15.58 -19.11 -8.29
N VAL A 143 16.66 -19.65 -7.68
CA VAL A 143 17.92 -18.93 -7.46
C VAL A 143 18.48 -18.39 -8.77
N LYS A 144 18.49 -19.20 -9.83
CA LYS A 144 18.98 -18.78 -11.15
C LYS A 144 18.15 -17.62 -11.71
N GLN A 145 16.82 -17.73 -11.68
CA GLN A 145 15.92 -16.68 -12.16
C GLN A 145 16.09 -15.37 -11.39
N THR A 146 16.26 -15.45 -10.06
CA THR A 146 16.42 -14.26 -9.20
C THR A 146 17.77 -13.57 -9.40
N LEU A 147 18.85 -14.31 -9.64
CA LEU A 147 20.19 -13.73 -9.87
C LEU A 147 20.39 -13.19 -11.30
N GLU A 148 19.63 -13.70 -12.27
CA GLU A 148 19.65 -13.27 -13.67
C GLU A 148 18.68 -12.10 -13.97
N ALA A 149 17.79 -11.74 -13.03
CA ALA A 149 16.87 -10.60 -13.12
C ALA A 149 17.54 -9.23 -12.85
#